data_AF-A0A6J1VB08-F1
#
_entry.id   AF-A0A6J1VB08-F1
#
_cell.length_a   1.000
_cell.length_b   1.000
_cell.length_c   1.000
_cell.angle_alpha   90.00
_cell.angle_beta   90.00
_cell.angle_gamma   90.00
#
_symmetry.space_group_name_H-M   'P 1'
#
loop_
_entity.id
_entity.type
_entity.pdbx_description
1 polymer ?
#
loop_
_entity_poly.entity_id
_entity_poly.type
_entity_poly.pdbx_seq_one_letter_code
_entity_poly.pdbx_strand_id
1 'polypeptide(L)'
;MCKFVCVGGSPSRMKTFITYIAELLDIGNPGYDYPNICAGTDRYAMYKAGPVLSVSHGMGIPSIAIMLHELIKLLYHAKCSNVTIIRIGTSGGIGLTPGSVVITKQAVDPTFKPQFEQIILGKSVIRSTYLDEKLTEDLMECAKELDQFNTVIGNTLCTLDFYEGQARLDGAICTYTEEEKMQYLKEAHKTGVRNIEMESSVFAAMCNLSGLKGAVVCVTLLNRLEGDQISTPHDVLKEYQTRPQKLVGQLIKNHLGKK
;
A
#
# COMPACT_ATOMS: atom_id res chain seq x y z
N MET A 1 -8.50 -11.44 -19.35
CA MET A 1 -8.90 -11.75 -17.95
C MET A 1 -8.05 -10.91 -17.01
N CYS A 2 -8.57 -10.50 -15.84
CA CYS A 2 -7.79 -9.69 -14.88
C CYS A 2 -6.62 -10.52 -14.33
N LYS A 3 -5.41 -9.93 -14.28
CA LYS A 3 -4.20 -10.54 -13.74
C LYS A 3 -3.56 -9.72 -12.63
N PHE A 4 -3.74 -8.40 -12.67
CA PHE A 4 -3.23 -7.49 -11.66
C PHE A 4 -4.37 -6.65 -11.09
N VAL A 5 -4.40 -6.53 -9.77
CA VAL A 5 -5.24 -5.56 -9.09
C VAL A 5 -4.35 -4.64 -8.27
N CYS A 6 -4.39 -3.34 -8.55
CA CYS A 6 -3.67 -2.34 -7.78
C CYS A 6 -4.67 -1.55 -6.93
N VAL A 7 -4.37 -1.41 -5.64
CA VAL A 7 -5.26 -0.74 -4.69
C VAL A 7 -4.54 0.40 -3.97
N GLY A 8 -5.24 1.50 -3.70
CA GLY A 8 -4.66 2.65 -2.99
C GLY A 8 -5.71 3.57 -2.39
N GLY A 9 -5.35 4.43 -1.46
CA GLY A 9 -6.35 5.19 -0.69
C GLY A 9 -7.15 6.20 -1.52
N SER A 10 -6.47 7.03 -2.31
CA SER A 10 -7.09 8.15 -3.02
C SER A 10 -7.70 7.73 -4.38
N PRO A 11 -8.98 8.00 -4.66
CA PRO A 11 -9.61 7.78 -5.96
C PRO A 11 -8.88 8.45 -7.12
N SER A 12 -8.46 9.72 -6.96
CA SER A 12 -7.76 10.45 -8.01
C SER A 12 -6.40 9.82 -8.33
N ARG A 13 -5.67 9.35 -7.31
CA ARG A 13 -4.40 8.65 -7.50
C ARG A 13 -4.59 7.32 -8.22
N MET A 14 -5.66 6.59 -7.94
CA MET A 14 -5.97 5.33 -8.62
C MET A 14 -6.46 5.54 -10.06
N LYS A 15 -7.11 6.69 -10.37
CA LYS A 15 -7.40 7.10 -11.75
C LYS A 15 -6.11 7.45 -12.50
N THR A 16 -5.24 8.25 -11.91
CA THR A 16 -3.93 8.58 -12.50
C THR A 16 -3.12 7.32 -12.78
N PHE A 17 -3.12 6.36 -11.83
CA PHE A 17 -2.42 5.09 -12.00
C PHE A 17 -2.92 4.30 -13.21
N ILE A 18 -4.24 4.17 -13.40
CA ILE A 18 -4.75 3.37 -14.53
C ILE A 18 -4.41 4.03 -15.88
N THR A 19 -4.44 5.37 -15.95
CA THR A 19 -4.05 6.11 -17.16
C THR A 19 -2.56 5.88 -17.45
N TYR A 20 -1.70 6.00 -16.44
CA TYR A 20 -0.28 5.72 -16.55
C TYR A 20 0.00 4.28 -17.03
N ILE A 21 -0.71 3.29 -16.46
CA ILE A 21 -0.56 1.88 -16.87
C ILE A 21 -0.98 1.67 -18.32
N ALA A 22 -2.06 2.32 -18.75
CA ALA A 22 -2.52 2.19 -20.12
C ALA A 22 -1.50 2.74 -21.13
N GLU A 23 -0.92 3.90 -20.83
CA GLU A 23 0.16 4.49 -21.64
C GLU A 23 1.42 3.62 -21.62
N LEU A 24 1.83 3.14 -20.43
CA LEU A 24 3.04 2.33 -20.27
C LEU A 24 2.99 1.01 -21.04
N LEU A 25 1.81 0.40 -21.13
CA LEU A 25 1.60 -0.90 -21.78
C LEU A 25 1.05 -0.79 -23.21
N ASP A 26 0.83 0.43 -23.71
CA ASP A 26 0.19 0.69 -25.00
C ASP A 26 -1.18 -0.02 -25.13
N ILE A 27 -1.98 0.02 -24.05
CA ILE A 27 -3.30 -0.63 -23.96
C ILE A 27 -4.43 0.40 -23.87
N GLY A 28 -4.70 1.08 -24.97
CA GLY A 28 -5.82 2.02 -25.06
C GLY A 28 -5.61 3.01 -26.20
N ASN A 29 -6.59 3.88 -26.42
CA ASN A 29 -6.45 4.99 -27.36
C ASN A 29 -5.93 6.24 -26.62
N PRO A 30 -5.00 7.01 -27.19
CA PRO A 30 -4.62 8.31 -26.64
C PRO A 30 -5.86 9.18 -26.38
N GLY A 31 -5.96 9.75 -25.16
CA GLY A 31 -7.11 10.59 -24.77
C GLY A 31 -8.38 9.83 -24.40
N TYR A 32 -8.36 8.50 -24.32
CA TYR A 32 -9.50 7.72 -23.80
C TYR A 32 -9.67 7.96 -22.30
N ASP A 33 -10.84 8.45 -21.88
CA ASP A 33 -11.16 8.54 -20.46
C ASP A 33 -11.49 7.16 -19.89
N TYR A 34 -10.89 6.82 -18.74
CA TYR A 34 -11.18 5.58 -18.04
C TYR A 34 -12.40 5.78 -17.13
N PRO A 35 -13.57 5.20 -17.47
CA PRO A 35 -14.78 5.42 -16.70
C PRO A 35 -14.65 4.77 -15.32
N ASN A 36 -15.22 5.43 -14.31
CA ASN A 36 -15.38 4.82 -13.00
C ASN A 36 -16.46 3.73 -13.09
N ILE A 37 -16.06 2.47 -12.95
CA ILE A 37 -16.97 1.31 -12.95
C ILE A 37 -17.97 1.40 -11.79
N CYS A 38 -17.60 2.08 -10.71
CA CYS A 38 -18.44 2.32 -9.54
C CYS A 38 -19.23 3.63 -9.60
N ALA A 39 -19.49 4.22 -10.78
CA ALA A 39 -20.11 5.55 -10.91
C ALA A 39 -21.46 5.74 -10.18
N GLY A 40 -22.17 4.67 -9.81
CA GLY A 40 -23.38 4.73 -8.99
C GLY A 40 -23.15 4.91 -7.48
N THR A 41 -21.90 4.99 -7.02
CA THR A 41 -21.52 5.19 -5.62
C THR A 41 -20.27 6.06 -5.51
N ASP A 42 -20.08 6.67 -4.34
CA ASP A 42 -18.94 7.51 -4.00
C ASP A 42 -17.98 6.85 -3.00
N ARG A 43 -18.29 5.63 -2.51
CA ARG A 43 -17.49 4.93 -1.50
C ARG A 43 -16.12 4.52 -2.01
N TYR A 44 -16.09 3.97 -3.21
CA TYR A 44 -14.87 3.54 -3.90
C TYR A 44 -14.97 3.87 -5.39
N ALA A 45 -13.83 4.14 -6.01
CA ALA A 45 -13.68 4.25 -7.44
C ALA A 45 -12.92 3.04 -7.98
N MET A 46 -13.32 2.57 -9.16
CA MET A 46 -12.72 1.41 -9.81
C MET A 46 -12.53 1.68 -11.30
N TYR A 47 -11.35 1.36 -11.81
CA TYR A 47 -10.99 1.56 -13.21
C TYR A 47 -10.29 0.33 -13.77
N LYS A 48 -10.31 0.17 -15.09
CA LYS A 48 -9.74 -1.00 -15.75
C LYS A 48 -9.09 -0.66 -17.09
N ALA A 49 -7.88 -1.17 -17.31
CA ALA A 49 -7.16 -1.12 -18.57
C ALA A 49 -6.52 -2.50 -18.85
N GLY A 50 -6.87 -3.13 -19.97
CA GLY A 50 -6.41 -4.48 -20.32
C GLY A 50 -6.56 -5.50 -19.17
N PRO A 51 -5.49 -6.16 -18.70
CA PRO A 51 -5.53 -7.12 -17.61
C PRO A 51 -5.37 -6.50 -16.20
N VAL A 52 -5.35 -5.17 -16.08
CA VAL A 52 -5.12 -4.45 -14.82
C VAL A 52 -6.41 -3.80 -14.32
N LEU A 53 -6.72 -4.01 -13.04
CA LEU A 53 -7.79 -3.34 -12.31
C LEU A 53 -7.15 -2.38 -11.28
N SER A 54 -7.71 -1.17 -11.15
CA SER A 54 -7.27 -0.15 -10.20
C SER A 54 -8.43 0.23 -9.30
N VAL A 55 -8.28 0.14 -7.98
CA VAL A 55 -9.38 0.33 -7.01
C VAL A 55 -8.96 1.24 -5.86
N SER A 56 -9.77 2.24 -5.55
CA SER A 56 -9.55 3.05 -4.35
C SER A 56 -10.11 2.38 -3.10
N HIS A 57 -9.52 2.62 -1.93
CA HIS A 57 -9.98 1.98 -0.69
C HIS A 57 -10.08 2.91 0.53
N GLY A 58 -9.94 4.23 0.36
CA GLY A 58 -10.01 5.17 1.49
C GLY A 58 -8.84 5.01 2.47
N MET A 59 -9.09 5.27 3.75
CA MET A 59 -8.09 5.22 4.83
C MET A 59 -8.54 4.29 5.96
N GLY A 60 -7.59 3.56 6.52
CA GLY A 60 -7.75 2.68 7.68
C GLY A 60 -8.23 1.27 7.34
N ILE A 61 -7.89 0.35 8.24
CA ILE A 61 -8.28 -1.07 8.22
C ILE A 61 -9.76 -1.29 7.87
N PRO A 62 -10.75 -0.60 8.50
CA PRO A 62 -12.15 -0.86 8.19
C PRO A 62 -12.52 -0.55 6.74
N SER A 63 -11.97 0.53 6.18
CA SER A 63 -12.30 0.96 4.82
C SER A 63 -11.73 0.00 3.76
N ILE A 64 -10.47 -0.42 3.91
CA ILE A 64 -9.86 -1.38 2.97
C ILE A 64 -10.45 -2.79 3.11
N ALA A 65 -10.88 -3.21 4.31
CA ALA A 65 -11.45 -4.54 4.53
C ALA A 65 -12.78 -4.72 3.76
N ILE A 66 -13.66 -3.71 3.77
CA ILE A 66 -14.91 -3.73 2.99
C ILE A 66 -14.58 -3.88 1.49
N MET A 67 -13.68 -3.02 0.98
CA MET A 67 -13.25 -3.07 -0.42
C MET A 67 -12.69 -4.45 -0.80
N LEU A 68 -11.81 -5.02 0.03
CA LEU A 68 -11.20 -6.33 -0.22
C LEU A 68 -12.23 -7.46 -0.23
N HIS A 69 -13.21 -7.46 0.69
CA HIS A 69 -14.25 -8.48 0.71
C HIS A 69 -15.08 -8.49 -0.58
N GLU A 70 -15.46 -7.31 -1.06
CA GLU A 70 -16.24 -7.20 -2.30
C GLU A 70 -15.38 -7.49 -3.54
N LEU A 71 -14.15 -6.99 -3.57
CA LEU A 71 -13.19 -7.24 -4.64
C LEU A 71 -12.89 -8.74 -4.79
N ILE A 72 -12.61 -9.45 -3.70
CA ILE A 72 -12.31 -10.89 -3.75
C ILE A 72 -13.50 -11.67 -4.28
N LYS A 73 -14.73 -11.35 -3.85
CA LYS A 73 -15.95 -11.95 -4.41
C LYS A 73 -16.12 -11.64 -5.89
N LEU A 74 -15.87 -10.40 -6.31
CA LEU A 74 -15.92 -10.01 -7.71
C LEU A 74 -14.95 -10.85 -8.55
N LEU A 75 -13.70 -11.00 -8.11
CA LEU A 75 -12.70 -11.82 -8.79
C LEU A 75 -13.13 -13.29 -8.86
N TYR A 76 -13.71 -13.83 -7.78
CA TYR A 76 -14.28 -15.17 -7.74
C TYR A 76 -15.42 -15.35 -8.76
N HIS A 77 -16.40 -14.45 -8.77
CA HIS A 77 -17.52 -14.50 -9.73
C HIS A 77 -17.07 -14.34 -11.18
N ALA A 78 -16.03 -13.55 -11.42
CA ALA A 78 -15.39 -13.41 -12.73
C ALA A 78 -14.51 -14.61 -13.12
N LYS A 79 -14.39 -15.63 -12.25
CA LYS A 79 -13.55 -16.82 -12.44
C LYS A 79 -12.09 -16.47 -12.73
N CYS A 80 -11.60 -15.39 -12.12
CA CYS A 80 -10.21 -14.99 -12.23
C CYS A 80 -9.31 -15.99 -11.50
N SER A 81 -8.13 -16.24 -12.06
CA SER A 81 -7.11 -17.13 -11.49
C SER A 81 -5.72 -16.54 -11.67
N ASN A 82 -4.82 -16.88 -10.74
CA ASN A 82 -3.46 -16.35 -10.65
C ASN A 82 -3.43 -14.82 -10.66
N VAL A 83 -4.26 -14.20 -9.80
CA VAL A 83 -4.33 -12.75 -9.65
C VAL A 83 -3.26 -12.31 -8.65
N THR A 84 -2.48 -11.30 -9.02
CA THR A 84 -1.58 -10.59 -8.14
C THR A 84 -2.24 -9.29 -7.69
N ILE A 85 -2.30 -9.03 -6.39
CA ILE A 85 -2.85 -7.81 -5.82
C ILE A 85 -1.75 -7.00 -5.14
N ILE A 86 -1.69 -5.71 -5.43
CA ILE A 86 -0.62 -4.83 -4.92
C ILE A 86 -1.24 -3.57 -4.35
N ARG A 87 -0.92 -3.27 -3.09
CA ARG A 87 -1.26 -1.99 -2.47
C ARG A 87 -0.18 -0.96 -2.78
N ILE A 88 -0.58 0.17 -3.34
CA ILE A 88 0.28 1.35 -3.55
C ILE A 88 -0.13 2.48 -2.61
N GLY A 89 0.79 2.89 -1.74
CA GLY A 89 0.46 3.77 -0.61
C GLY A 89 1.50 4.85 -0.32
N THR A 90 1.17 5.63 0.69
CA THR A 90 2.04 6.61 1.33
C THR A 90 2.22 6.22 2.79
N SER A 91 3.34 6.60 3.39
CA SER A 91 3.67 6.21 4.77
C SER A 91 4.60 7.23 5.42
N GLY A 92 4.72 7.18 6.75
CA GLY A 92 5.81 7.84 7.47
C GLY A 92 7.02 6.92 7.52
N GLY A 93 8.19 7.35 7.07
CA GLY A 93 9.43 6.56 7.17
C GLY A 93 9.99 6.59 8.59
N ILE A 94 10.74 5.57 8.97
CA ILE A 94 11.53 5.54 10.20
C ILE A 94 12.99 5.27 9.82
N GLY A 95 13.86 6.26 9.99
CA GLY A 95 15.28 6.14 9.61
C GLY A 95 15.52 6.11 8.11
N LEU A 96 14.59 6.66 7.32
CA LEU A 96 14.68 6.74 5.87
C LEU A 96 14.51 8.19 5.40
N THR A 97 15.26 8.56 4.36
CA THR A 97 15.06 9.85 3.69
C THR A 97 13.67 9.93 3.06
N PRO A 98 13.00 11.10 3.11
CA PRO A 98 11.72 11.31 2.45
C PRO A 98 11.80 10.95 0.96
N GLY A 99 10.76 10.32 0.43
CA GLY A 99 10.68 9.81 -0.93
C GLY A 99 11.21 8.38 -1.10
N SER A 100 11.83 7.78 -0.09
CA SER A 100 12.23 6.37 -0.15
C SER A 100 11.00 5.48 -0.33
N VAL A 101 11.11 4.43 -1.14
CA VAL A 101 10.05 3.42 -1.31
C VAL A 101 10.35 2.21 -0.43
N VAL A 102 9.36 1.79 0.34
CA VAL A 102 9.42 0.57 1.16
C VAL A 102 8.55 -0.49 0.49
N ILE A 103 9.17 -1.63 0.18
CA ILE A 103 8.47 -2.87 -0.15
C ILE A 103 8.30 -3.63 1.17
N THR A 104 7.05 -3.85 1.57
CA THR A 104 6.75 -4.47 2.86
C THR A 104 7.09 -5.96 2.81
N LYS A 105 7.99 -6.41 3.70
CA LYS A 105 8.25 -7.83 3.95
C LYS A 105 7.11 -8.46 4.76
N GLN A 106 6.73 -7.78 5.84
CA GLN A 106 5.69 -8.20 6.77
C GLN A 106 4.99 -6.94 7.30
N ALA A 107 3.67 -6.98 7.41
CA ALA A 107 2.93 -5.97 8.14
C ALA A 107 2.91 -6.35 9.63
N VAL A 108 3.26 -5.44 10.53
CA VAL A 108 3.28 -5.69 11.97
C VAL A 108 2.29 -4.80 12.71
N ASP A 109 1.79 -5.29 13.84
CA ASP A 109 0.92 -4.54 14.75
C ASP A 109 1.71 -3.51 15.59
N PRO A 110 1.04 -2.65 16.38
CA PRO A 110 1.70 -1.70 17.29
C PRO A 110 2.56 -2.32 18.40
N THR A 111 2.57 -3.66 18.53
CA THR A 111 3.50 -4.40 19.40
C THR A 111 4.63 -5.08 18.60
N PHE A 112 4.77 -4.72 17.33
CA PHE A 112 5.77 -5.19 16.35
C PHE A 112 5.65 -6.67 15.98
N LYS A 113 4.49 -7.30 16.20
CA LYS A 113 4.24 -8.69 15.84
C LYS A 113 3.61 -8.80 14.45
N PRO A 114 3.99 -9.78 13.62
CA PRO A 114 3.41 -9.98 12.29
C PRO A 114 2.04 -10.66 12.38
N GLN A 115 1.06 -9.92 12.91
CA GLN A 115 -0.28 -10.42 13.15
C GLN A 115 -1.35 -9.34 12.93
N PHE A 116 -2.55 -9.78 12.61
CA PHE A 116 -3.76 -8.97 12.52
C PHE A 116 -4.83 -9.56 13.42
N GLU A 117 -5.29 -8.79 14.40
CA GLU A 117 -6.38 -9.16 15.30
C GLU A 117 -7.71 -8.61 14.78
N GLN A 118 -8.74 -9.46 14.80
CA GLN A 118 -10.12 -9.07 14.49
C GLN A 118 -11.07 -9.70 15.51
N ILE A 119 -12.08 -8.93 15.94
CA ILE A 119 -13.18 -9.46 16.75
C ILE A 119 -14.24 -10.07 15.82
N ILE A 120 -14.53 -11.35 16.00
CA ILE A 120 -15.57 -12.09 15.27
C ILE A 120 -16.53 -12.70 16.28
N LEU A 121 -17.80 -12.28 16.25
CA LEU A 121 -18.83 -12.71 17.21
C LEU A 121 -18.39 -12.56 18.68
N GLY A 122 -17.73 -11.43 18.99
CA GLY A 122 -17.22 -11.13 20.33
C GLY A 122 -15.93 -11.86 20.72
N LYS A 123 -15.30 -12.62 19.82
CA LYS A 123 -14.06 -13.37 20.10
C LYS A 123 -12.90 -12.80 19.31
N SER A 124 -11.74 -12.68 19.96
CA SER A 124 -10.48 -12.33 19.29
C SER A 124 -10.04 -13.47 18.37
N VAL A 125 -9.73 -13.11 17.12
CA VAL A 125 -9.16 -13.99 16.10
C VAL A 125 -7.92 -13.34 15.53
N ILE A 126 -6.79 -14.04 15.63
CA ILE A 126 -5.48 -13.58 15.17
C ILE A 126 -5.13 -14.26 13.84
N ARG A 127 -4.61 -13.48 12.89
CA ARG A 127 -4.21 -13.95 11.56
C ARG A 127 -2.79 -13.50 11.23
N SER A 128 -2.08 -14.33 10.49
CA SER A 128 -0.74 -14.04 9.96
C SER A 128 -0.77 -12.96 8.87
N THR A 129 0.23 -12.07 8.87
CA THR A 129 0.36 -10.92 7.96
C THR A 129 1.64 -10.94 7.11
N TYR A 130 2.21 -12.13 6.91
CA TYR A 130 3.31 -12.32 5.96
C TYR A 130 2.82 -12.09 4.53
N LEU A 131 3.66 -11.49 3.69
CA LEU A 131 3.40 -11.25 2.27
C LEU A 131 4.22 -12.21 1.40
N ASP A 132 3.92 -12.27 0.10
CA ASP A 132 4.59 -13.18 -0.84
C ASP A 132 6.07 -12.77 -1.02
N GLU A 133 6.98 -13.65 -0.57
CA GLU A 133 8.43 -13.39 -0.60
C GLU A 133 8.95 -13.26 -2.03
N LYS A 134 8.48 -14.11 -2.95
CA LYS A 134 8.93 -14.07 -4.34
C LYS A 134 8.50 -12.78 -5.03
N LEU A 135 7.27 -12.33 -4.78
CA LEU A 135 6.77 -11.06 -5.30
C LEU A 135 7.54 -9.86 -4.72
N THR A 136 8.00 -9.96 -3.47
CA THR A 136 8.83 -8.95 -2.82
C THR A 136 10.21 -8.86 -3.48
N GLU A 137 10.82 -10.00 -3.80
CA GLU A 137 12.08 -10.07 -4.54
C GLU A 137 11.93 -9.52 -5.96
N ASP A 138 10.89 -9.92 -6.69
CA ASP A 138 10.63 -9.46 -8.06
C ASP A 138 10.42 -7.93 -8.12
N LEU A 139 9.76 -7.35 -7.11
CA LEU A 139 9.63 -5.90 -6.97
C LEU A 139 10.99 -5.24 -6.70
N MET A 140 11.84 -5.82 -5.85
CA MET A 140 13.16 -5.28 -5.57
C MET A 140 14.09 -5.37 -6.80
N GLU A 141 13.97 -6.42 -7.62
CA GLU A 141 14.63 -6.51 -8.93
C GLU A 141 14.16 -5.38 -9.86
N CYS A 142 12.84 -5.16 -9.97
CA CYS A 142 12.30 -4.04 -10.76
C CYS A 142 12.78 -2.67 -10.24
N ALA A 143 12.95 -2.51 -8.93
CA ALA A 143 13.47 -1.27 -8.35
C ALA A 143 14.93 -1.02 -8.73
N LYS A 144 15.77 -2.08 -8.74
CA LYS A 144 17.16 -2.01 -9.22
C LYS A 144 17.24 -1.73 -10.71
N GLU A 145 16.33 -2.29 -11.52
CA GLU A 145 16.25 -1.99 -12.95
C GLU A 145 15.88 -0.53 -13.23
N LEU A 146 14.97 0.05 -12.44
CA LEU A 146 14.56 1.44 -12.59
C LEU A 146 15.67 2.41 -12.17
N ASP A 147 16.33 2.13 -11.03
CA ASP A 147 17.41 2.96 -10.45
C ASP A 147 17.06 4.47 -10.33
N GLN A 148 15.80 4.79 -10.02
CA GLN A 148 15.31 6.18 -9.95
C GLN A 148 15.19 6.72 -8.52
N PHE A 149 15.01 5.83 -7.54
CA PHE A 149 14.73 6.22 -6.15
C PHE A 149 15.17 5.12 -5.19
N ASN A 150 15.62 5.54 -4.01
CA ASN A 150 15.98 4.63 -2.93
C ASN A 150 14.80 3.70 -2.60
N THR A 151 15.02 2.40 -2.70
CA THR A 151 14.02 1.37 -2.42
C THR A 151 14.58 0.36 -1.44
N VAL A 152 13.84 0.06 -0.39
CA VAL A 152 14.26 -0.89 0.65
C VAL A 152 13.17 -1.92 0.92
N ILE A 153 13.57 -3.11 1.36
CA ILE A 153 12.67 -4.08 1.97
C ILE A 153 12.68 -3.86 3.48
N GLY A 154 11.51 -3.78 4.11
CA GLY A 154 11.38 -3.62 5.56
C GLY A 154 10.03 -4.06 6.09
N ASN A 155 9.90 -4.14 7.41
CA ASN A 155 8.60 -4.33 8.03
C ASN A 155 7.82 -3.02 8.01
N THR A 156 6.50 -3.12 7.94
CA THR A 156 5.59 -1.97 7.94
C THR A 156 4.70 -2.04 9.16
N LEU A 157 4.76 -1.00 10.00
CA LEU A 157 3.87 -0.86 11.15
C LEU A 157 2.50 -0.38 10.66
N CYS A 158 1.45 -1.16 10.93
CA CYS A 158 0.08 -0.83 10.58
C CYS A 158 -0.69 -0.38 11.82
N THR A 159 -1.22 0.85 11.82
CA THR A 159 -1.90 1.45 12.98
C THR A 159 -3.40 1.68 12.70
N LEU A 160 -4.19 1.79 13.77
CA LEU A 160 -5.63 2.08 13.68
C LEU A 160 -5.94 3.58 13.65
N ASP A 161 -5.03 4.38 14.19
CA ASP A 161 -5.13 5.83 14.26
C ASP A 161 -3.86 6.46 13.67
N PHE A 162 -4.03 7.63 13.05
CA PHE A 162 -2.93 8.36 12.39
C PHE A 162 -2.10 9.18 13.38
N TYR A 163 -2.70 9.67 14.47
CA TYR A 163 -2.04 10.56 15.43
C TYR A 163 -1.44 9.78 16.60
N GLU A 164 -2.21 9.52 17.64
CA GLU A 164 -1.78 8.76 18.81
C GLU A 164 -1.32 7.35 18.43
N GLY A 165 -2.02 6.70 17.50
CA GLY A 165 -1.66 5.38 17.00
C GLY A 165 -0.29 5.33 16.32
N GLN A 166 0.22 6.45 15.80
CA GLN A 166 1.56 6.56 15.19
C GLN A 166 2.53 7.37 16.05
N ALA A 167 2.22 7.61 17.32
CA ALA A 167 3.04 8.40 18.24
C ALA A 167 3.37 9.82 17.71
N ARG A 168 2.40 10.50 17.09
CA ARG A 168 2.57 11.90 16.64
C ARG A 168 2.27 12.88 17.76
N LEU A 169 2.95 14.02 17.81
CA LEU A 169 2.74 15.06 18.85
C LEU A 169 1.81 16.19 18.38
N ASP A 170 1.34 16.12 17.14
CA ASP A 170 0.57 17.17 16.46
C ASP A 170 -0.92 16.84 16.31
N GLY A 171 -1.40 15.88 17.09
CA GLY A 171 -2.81 15.52 17.18
C GLY A 171 -3.58 16.45 18.13
N ALA A 172 -4.91 16.42 18.03
CA ALA A 172 -5.79 17.13 18.97
C ALA A 172 -5.71 16.56 20.40
N ILE A 173 -5.32 15.28 20.52
CA ILE A 173 -5.10 14.57 21.79
C ILE A 173 -3.69 14.00 21.73
N CYS A 174 -2.92 14.21 22.80
CA CYS A 174 -1.56 13.66 22.94
C CYS A 174 -1.29 13.43 24.43
N THR A 175 -1.07 12.16 24.80
CA THR A 175 -0.93 11.72 26.19
C THR A 175 0.50 11.28 26.54
N TYR A 176 1.44 11.50 25.64
CA TYR A 176 2.85 11.13 25.77
C TYR A 176 3.78 12.27 25.33
N THR A 177 5.05 12.15 25.70
CA THR A 177 6.12 13.11 25.42
C THR A 177 6.88 12.79 24.14
N GLU A 178 7.71 13.73 23.67
CA GLU A 178 8.63 13.50 22.56
C GLU A 178 9.65 12.39 22.86
N GLU A 179 10.11 12.28 24.11
CA GLU A 179 11.04 11.23 24.53
C GLU A 179 10.42 9.84 24.38
N GLU A 180 9.18 9.65 24.86
CA GLU A 180 8.43 8.39 24.74
C GLU A 180 8.14 8.04 23.27
N LYS A 181 7.75 9.02 22.45
CA LYS A 181 7.62 8.86 20.99
C LYS A 181 8.93 8.35 20.40
N MET A 182 10.05 9.02 20.67
CA MET A 182 11.32 8.70 20.06
C MET A 182 11.84 7.34 20.51
N GLN A 183 11.58 6.96 21.77
CA GLN A 183 11.87 5.63 22.28
C GLN A 183 11.06 4.57 21.52
N TYR A 184 9.74 4.74 21.38
CA TYR A 184 8.87 3.82 20.64
C TYR A 184 9.29 3.65 19.18
N LEU A 185 9.55 4.76 18.47
CA LEU A 185 9.96 4.72 17.06
C LEU A 185 11.34 4.08 16.87
N LYS A 186 12.29 4.30 17.79
CA LYS A 186 13.60 3.63 17.77
C LYS A 186 13.48 2.13 18.03
N GLU A 187 12.60 1.71 18.95
CA GLU A 187 12.32 0.29 19.16
C GLU A 187 11.67 -0.35 17.92
N ALA A 188 10.70 0.31 17.29
CA ALA A 188 10.14 -0.14 16.02
C ALA A 188 11.24 -0.30 14.94
N HIS A 189 12.14 0.68 14.83
CA HIS A 189 13.24 0.60 13.86
C HIS A 189 14.18 -0.59 14.12
N LYS A 190 14.48 -0.89 15.38
CA LYS A 190 15.30 -2.04 15.80
C LYS A 190 14.67 -3.38 15.44
N THR A 191 13.34 -3.49 15.44
CA THR A 191 12.62 -4.71 15.02
C THR A 191 12.47 -4.83 13.50
N GLY A 192 13.10 -3.94 12.73
CA GLY A 192 13.09 -3.97 11.27
C GLY A 192 11.96 -3.15 10.63
N VAL A 193 11.17 -2.42 11.42
CA VAL A 193 10.18 -1.47 10.86
C VAL A 193 10.91 -0.34 10.13
N ARG A 194 10.44 -0.02 8.93
CA ARG A 194 10.98 1.07 8.11
C ARG A 194 9.95 2.13 7.75
N ASN A 195 8.66 1.81 7.87
CA ASN A 195 7.59 2.77 7.68
C ASN A 195 6.33 2.45 8.48
N ILE A 196 5.42 3.43 8.54
CA ILE A 196 4.14 3.39 9.26
C ILE A 196 2.99 3.80 8.33
N GLU A 197 1.93 3.02 8.28
CA GLU A 197 0.68 3.27 7.55
C GLU A 197 -0.51 2.57 8.24
N MET A 198 -1.66 2.41 7.58
CA MET A 198 -2.92 2.09 8.28
C MET A 198 -3.75 0.95 7.65
N GLU A 199 -3.19 0.15 6.74
CA GLU A 199 -3.98 -0.83 5.98
C GLU A 199 -3.27 -2.15 5.68
N SER A 200 -1.95 -2.21 5.79
CA SER A 200 -1.16 -3.36 5.34
C SER A 200 -1.46 -4.65 6.11
N SER A 201 -1.84 -4.58 7.38
CA SER A 201 -2.10 -5.77 8.21
C SER A 201 -3.31 -6.56 7.71
N VAL A 202 -4.48 -5.90 7.57
CA VAL A 202 -5.69 -6.55 7.06
C VAL A 202 -5.55 -6.93 5.58
N PHE A 203 -4.83 -6.13 4.79
CA PHE A 203 -4.51 -6.45 3.40
C PHE A 203 -3.75 -7.77 3.31
N ALA A 204 -2.65 -7.92 4.04
CA ALA A 204 -1.84 -9.13 4.06
C ALA A 204 -2.66 -10.33 4.56
N ALA A 205 -3.37 -10.17 5.68
CA ALA A 205 -4.19 -11.25 6.25
C ALA A 205 -5.28 -11.74 5.27
N MET A 206 -5.96 -10.83 4.55
CA MET A 206 -6.98 -11.21 3.58
C MET A 206 -6.40 -11.81 2.29
N CYS A 207 -5.21 -11.38 1.86
CA CYS A 207 -4.49 -12.06 0.77
C CYS A 207 -4.19 -13.51 1.13
N ASN A 208 -3.65 -13.74 2.33
CA ASN A 208 -3.33 -15.07 2.84
C ASN A 208 -4.57 -15.98 2.91
N LEU A 209 -5.70 -15.45 3.41
CA LEU A 209 -6.95 -16.22 3.50
C LEU A 209 -7.60 -16.53 2.15
N SER A 210 -7.38 -15.69 1.14
CA SER A 210 -7.98 -15.84 -0.19
C SER A 210 -7.09 -16.53 -1.21
N GLY A 211 -5.84 -16.85 -0.83
CA GLY A 211 -4.84 -17.41 -1.74
C GLY A 211 -4.36 -16.43 -2.83
N LEU A 212 -4.59 -15.12 -2.64
CA LEU A 212 -4.08 -14.08 -3.54
C LEU A 212 -2.61 -13.79 -3.22
N LYS A 213 -1.80 -13.63 -4.27
CA LYS A 213 -0.43 -13.12 -4.12
C LYS A 213 -0.47 -11.63 -3.85
N GLY A 214 -0.07 -11.22 -2.65
CA GLY A 214 -0.16 -9.84 -2.18
C GLY A 214 1.21 -9.19 -2.00
N ALA A 215 1.33 -7.92 -2.36
CA ALA A 215 2.45 -7.05 -1.97
C ALA A 215 1.99 -5.66 -1.56
N VAL A 216 2.79 -4.98 -0.73
CA VAL A 216 2.56 -3.59 -0.32
C VAL A 216 3.79 -2.77 -0.66
N VAL A 217 3.58 -1.67 -1.37
CA VAL A 217 4.62 -0.76 -1.85
C VAL A 217 4.23 0.67 -1.47
N CYS A 218 4.96 1.26 -0.53
CA CYS A 218 4.63 2.59 -0.01
C CYS A 218 5.82 3.53 -0.14
N VAL A 219 5.55 4.77 -0.54
CA VAL A 219 6.56 5.84 -0.45
C VAL A 219 6.52 6.49 0.94
N THR A 220 7.68 6.84 1.49
CA THR A 220 7.78 7.60 2.74
C THR A 220 7.66 9.10 2.44
N LEU A 221 6.77 9.81 3.12
CA LEU A 221 6.60 11.26 2.89
C LEU A 221 7.48 12.13 3.80
N LEU A 222 8.03 11.53 4.86
CA LEU A 222 8.88 12.16 5.86
C LEU A 222 9.66 11.10 6.63
N ASN A 223 10.69 11.51 7.37
CA ASN A 223 11.32 10.70 8.41
C ASN A 223 10.71 11.04 9.78
N ARG A 224 10.01 10.09 10.41
CA ARG A 224 9.33 10.28 11.71
C ARG A 224 10.30 10.46 12.88
N LEU A 225 11.58 10.12 12.70
CA LEU A 225 12.64 10.42 13.66
C LEU A 225 13.10 11.90 13.60
N GLU A 226 12.66 12.66 12.61
CA GLU A 226 13.02 14.07 12.42
C GLU A 226 11.83 15.02 12.62
N GLY A 227 10.61 14.49 12.70
CA GLY A 227 9.41 15.31 12.92
C GLY A 227 8.12 14.59 12.56
N ASP A 228 7.01 15.29 12.74
CA ASP A 228 5.68 14.80 12.38
C ASP A 228 5.14 15.50 11.11
N GLN A 229 5.36 16.80 10.98
CA GLN A 229 4.81 17.57 9.85
C GLN A 229 5.57 17.34 8.55
N ILE A 230 4.83 17.30 7.44
CA ILE A 230 5.41 17.25 6.10
C ILE A 230 5.80 18.68 5.72
N SER A 231 7.10 18.98 5.66
CA SER A 231 7.64 20.27 5.23
C SER A 231 8.09 20.30 3.76
N THR A 232 8.01 19.16 3.08
CA THR A 232 8.46 19.00 1.69
C THR A 232 7.55 19.80 0.72
N PRO A 233 8.11 20.53 -0.26
CA PRO A 233 7.32 21.24 -1.27
C PRO A 233 6.32 20.35 -2.01
N HIS A 234 5.18 20.93 -2.39
CA HIS A 234 4.05 20.17 -2.94
C HIS A 234 4.34 19.49 -4.29
N ASP A 235 5.15 20.11 -5.13
CA ASP A 235 5.66 19.54 -6.39
C ASP A 235 6.55 18.31 -6.15
N VAL A 236 7.42 18.37 -5.15
CA VAL A 236 8.25 17.22 -4.73
C VAL A 236 7.39 16.10 -4.13
N LEU A 237 6.37 16.42 -3.33
CA LEU A 237 5.43 15.42 -2.81
C LEU A 237 4.62 14.73 -3.92
N LYS A 238 4.23 15.48 -4.96
CA LYS A 238 3.60 14.91 -6.14
C LYS A 238 4.51 13.90 -6.83
N GLU A 239 5.79 14.21 -6.98
CA GLU A 239 6.78 13.27 -7.52
C GLU A 239 6.90 12.02 -6.64
N TYR A 240 7.05 12.15 -5.32
CA TYR A 240 7.11 11.02 -4.38
C TYR A 240 5.92 10.06 -4.56
N GLN A 241 4.71 10.61 -4.66
CA GLN A 241 3.49 9.81 -4.83
C GLN A 241 3.43 9.03 -6.15
N THR A 242 4.28 9.36 -7.14
CA THR A 242 4.41 8.58 -8.38
C THR A 242 5.35 7.38 -8.23
N ARG A 243 6.26 7.36 -7.26
CA ARG A 243 7.30 6.32 -7.15
C ARG A 243 6.75 4.89 -6.98
N PRO A 244 5.76 4.63 -6.10
CA PRO A 244 5.13 3.30 -6.01
C PRO A 244 4.42 2.89 -7.30
N GLN A 245 3.81 3.86 -7.99
CA GLN A 245 3.11 3.64 -9.27
C GLN A 245 4.10 3.24 -10.37
N LYS A 246 5.25 3.93 -10.47
CA LYS A 246 6.33 3.60 -11.40
C LYS A 246 6.87 2.19 -11.15
N LEU A 247 7.18 1.87 -9.89
CA LEU A 247 7.71 0.56 -9.52
C LEU A 247 6.75 -0.58 -9.86
N VAL A 248 5.48 -0.45 -9.47
CA VAL A 248 4.46 -1.46 -9.78
C VAL A 248 4.16 -1.52 -11.28
N GLY A 249 4.19 -0.38 -11.99
CA GLY A 249 4.08 -0.35 -13.43
C GLY A 249 5.19 -1.14 -14.13
N GLN A 250 6.44 -0.99 -13.66
CA GLN A 250 7.57 -1.77 -14.18
C GLN A 250 7.38 -3.27 -13.96
N LEU A 251 6.95 -3.69 -12.75
CA LEU A 251 6.63 -5.09 -12.46
C LEU A 251 5.57 -5.64 -13.42
N ILE A 252 4.47 -4.91 -13.61
CA ILE A 252 3.37 -5.31 -14.51
C ILE A 252 3.89 -5.43 -15.95
N LYS A 253 4.66 -4.43 -16.42
CA LYS A 253 5.26 -4.44 -17.76
C LYS A 253 6.17 -5.65 -17.96
N ASN A 254 7.04 -5.93 -17.00
CA ASN A 254 7.93 -7.10 -17.05
C ASN A 254 7.15 -8.42 -17.07
N HIS A 255 6.06 -8.53 -16.32
CA HIS A 255 5.24 -9.74 -16.29
C HIS A 255 4.42 -9.96 -17.57
N LEU A 256 3.93 -8.89 -18.20
CA LEU A 256 3.13 -8.98 -19.41
C LEU A 256 3.98 -8.99 -20.70
N GLY A 257 5.20 -8.46 -20.64
CA GLY A 257 6.16 -8.42 -21.75
C GLY A 257 6.98 -9.69 -21.92
N LYS A 258 7.03 -10.57 -20.90
CA LYS A 258 7.55 -11.94 -21.02
C LYS A 258 6.56 -12.77 -21.87
N LYS A 259 6.68 -12.67 -23.18
CA LYS A 259 6.15 -13.64 -24.15
C LYS A 259 7.15 -14.76 -24.36
#